data_AF-A0A1T8KK36-F1
#
_entry.id   AF-A0A1T8KK36-F1
#
_cell.length_a   1.000
_cell.length_b   1.000
_cell.length_c   1.000
_cell.angle_alpha   90.00
_cell.angle_beta   90.00
_cell.angle_gamma   90.00
#
_symmetry.space_group_name_H-M   'P 1'
#
loop_
_entity.id
_entity.type
_entity.pdbx_description
1 polymer ?
#
loop_
_entity_poly.entity_id
_entity_poly.type
_entity_poly.pdbx_seq_one_letter_code
_entity_poly.pdbx_strand_id
1 'polypeptide(L)'
;MNPEPEERKWVAECQDCPTTKDEEYGHEVKATWEFPRGRDGLKQAERFAVRHRALRGHNVHVLNRLTMTFNLYDNPGLEYLLGLGDAGDNIGIQR
;
A
#
# COMPACT_ATOMS: atom_id res chain seq x y z
N MET A 1 21.01 -11.76 -1.34
CA MET A 1 20.67 -10.98 -2.54
C MET A 1 19.94 -9.75 -2.03
N ASN A 2 20.54 -8.55 -2.14
CA ASN A 2 19.80 -7.33 -1.79
C ASN A 2 18.70 -7.15 -2.82
N PRO A 3 17.42 -7.01 -2.42
CA PRO A 3 16.38 -6.67 -3.37
C PRO A 3 16.73 -5.32 -3.99
N GLU A 4 16.70 -5.24 -5.31
CA GLU A 4 16.85 -3.95 -5.98
C GLU A 4 15.76 -3.03 -5.43
N PRO A 5 16.09 -1.78 -5.04
CA PRO A 5 15.08 -0.88 -4.50
C PRO A 5 13.99 -0.73 -5.54
N GLU A 6 12.77 -1.18 -5.22
CA GLU A 6 11.66 -0.97 -6.13
C GLU A 6 11.56 0.53 -6.39
N GLU A 7 11.78 0.92 -7.64
CA GLU A 7 10.60 1.29 -8.39
C GLU A 7 9.73 2.44 -7.82
N ARG A 8 10.17 3.45 -7.03
CA ARG A 8 9.38 4.66 -6.65
C ARG A 8 8.35 5.01 -7.74
N LYS A 9 7.04 4.94 -7.47
CA LYS A 9 5.97 5.16 -8.46
C LYS A 9 5.03 6.27 -8.00
N TRP A 10 4.32 6.87 -8.95
CA TRP A 10 3.15 7.68 -8.63
C TRP A 10 1.93 6.78 -8.53
N VAL A 11 1.13 6.95 -7.49
CA VAL A 11 -0.09 6.16 -7.27
C VAL A 11 -1.25 7.11 -7.04
N ALA A 12 -2.35 6.89 -7.77
CA ALA A 12 -3.64 7.47 -7.41
C ALA A 12 -4.39 6.47 -6.52
N GLU A 13 -4.74 6.87 -5.31
CA GLU A 13 -5.49 6.05 -4.36
C GLU A 13 -6.85 6.69 -4.09
N CYS A 14 -7.92 5.99 -4.45
CA CYS A 14 -9.28 6.46 -4.20
C CYS A 14 -9.73 6.09 -2.79
N GLN A 15 -10.17 7.09 -2.03
CA GLN A 15 -10.57 6.91 -0.63
C GLN A 15 -11.99 6.36 -0.49
N ASP A 16 -12.84 6.61 -1.49
CA ASP A 16 -14.28 6.32 -1.46
C ASP A 16 -14.70 5.18 -2.38
N CYS A 17 -13.79 4.63 -3.19
CA CYS A 17 -14.08 3.42 -3.97
C CYS A 17 -14.28 2.23 -3.02
N PRO A 18 -15.13 1.24 -3.41
CA PRO A 18 -15.25 0.00 -2.65
C PRO A 18 -13.88 -0.63 -2.41
N THR A 19 -13.61 -0.97 -1.15
CA THR A 19 -12.39 -1.68 -0.75
C THR A 19 -12.55 -3.17 -1.01
N THR A 20 -11.46 -3.82 -1.38
CA THR A 20 -11.34 -5.28 -1.37
C THR A 20 -10.63 -5.72 -0.09
N LYS A 21 -10.64 -7.01 0.21
CA LYS A 21 -9.81 -7.57 1.28
C LYS A 21 -8.58 -8.22 0.68
N ASP A 22 -7.45 -8.02 1.32
CA ASP A 22 -6.26 -8.80 1.05
C ASP A 22 -6.48 -10.25 1.51
N GLU A 23 -6.16 -11.21 0.64
CA GLU A 23 -6.45 -12.63 0.90
C GLU A 23 -5.47 -13.26 1.90
N GLU A 24 -4.27 -12.70 2.04
CA GLU A 24 -3.19 -13.26 2.85
C GLU A 24 -3.20 -12.71 4.28
N TYR A 25 -3.44 -11.41 4.42
CA TYR A 25 -3.35 -10.68 5.69
C TYR A 25 -4.67 -10.04 6.13
N GLY A 26 -5.76 -10.18 5.37
CA GLY A 26 -7.12 -9.82 5.76
C GLY A 26 -7.42 -8.32 5.90
N HIS A 27 -6.46 -7.45 5.60
CA HIS A 27 -6.60 -6.00 5.70
C HIS A 27 -7.40 -5.41 4.52
N GLU A 28 -7.97 -4.22 4.72
CA GLU A 28 -8.68 -3.53 3.65
C GLU A 28 -7.70 -2.93 2.63
N VAL A 29 -7.96 -3.22 1.35
CA VAL A 29 -7.17 -2.73 0.22
C VAL A 29 -7.98 -1.68 -0.52
N LYS A 30 -7.44 -0.46 -0.57
CA LYS A 30 -8.00 0.66 -1.32
C LYS A 30 -7.77 0.48 -2.81
N ALA A 31 -8.70 0.97 -3.63
CA ALA A 31 -8.53 0.98 -5.07
C ALA A 31 -7.38 1.94 -5.46
N THR A 32 -6.35 1.38 -6.09
CA THR A 32 -5.15 2.12 -6.48
C THR A 32 -4.83 1.94 -7.96
N TRP A 33 -4.23 2.97 -8.56
CA TRP A 33 -3.71 2.94 -9.93
C TRP A 33 -2.29 3.47 -9.95
N GLU A 34 -1.37 2.68 -10.49
CA GLU A 34 0.04 3.04 -10.59
C GLU A 34 0.34 3.75 -11.91
N PHE A 35 1.24 4.73 -11.84
CA PHE A 35 1.71 5.51 -12.96
C PHE A 35 3.24 5.48 -13.02
N PRO A 36 3.82 5.68 -14.22
CA PRO A 36 5.26 5.70 -14.40
C PRO A 36 5.98 6.72 -13.51
N ARG A 37 7.30 6.58 -13.40
CA ARG A 37 8.15 7.54 -12.72
C ARG A 37 8.17 8.92 -13.39
N GLY A 38 8.62 9.91 -12.64
CA GLY A 38 8.94 11.24 -13.14
C GLY A 38 7.74 12.19 -13.26
N ARG A 39 7.97 13.36 -13.85
CA ARG A 39 6.96 14.44 -13.94
C ARG A 39 5.78 14.07 -14.82
N ASP A 40 5.98 13.26 -15.85
CA ASP A 40 4.88 12.88 -16.74
C ASP A 40 3.94 11.88 -16.08
N GLY A 41 4.46 10.95 -15.29
CA GLY A 41 3.64 10.07 -14.44
C GLY A 41 2.83 10.84 -13.40
N LEU A 42 3.42 11.87 -12.78
CA LEU A 42 2.69 12.76 -11.86
C LEU A 42 1.51 13.43 -12.58
N LYS A 43 1.74 14.03 -13.75
CA LYS A 43 0.66 14.66 -14.53
C LYS A 43 -0.44 13.67 -14.92
N GLN A 44 -0.09 12.42 -15.22
CA GLN A 44 -1.07 11.37 -15.52
C GLN A 44 -1.89 11.01 -14.27
N ALA A 45 -1.25 10.85 -13.11
CA ALA A 45 -1.92 10.59 -11.85
C ALA A 45 -2.87 11.74 -11.44
N GLU A 46 -2.43 13.00 -11.57
CA GLU A 46 -3.24 14.18 -11.30
C GLU A 46 -4.45 14.26 -12.25
N ARG A 47 -4.24 14.03 -13.56
CA ARG A 47 -5.34 14.00 -14.54
C ARG A 47 -6.34 12.89 -14.22
N PHE A 48 -5.86 11.72 -13.81
CA PHE A 48 -6.72 10.64 -13.35
C PHE A 48 -7.54 11.08 -12.15
N ALA A 49 -6.91 11.65 -11.11
CA ALA A 49 -7.59 12.10 -9.90
C ALA A 49 -8.69 13.14 -10.20
N VAL A 50 -8.38 14.15 -11.03
CA VAL A 50 -9.36 15.17 -11.47
C VAL A 50 -10.52 14.51 -12.22
N ARG A 51 -10.23 13.64 -13.19
CA ARG A 51 -11.27 12.97 -13.98
C ARG A 51 -12.13 12.04 -13.12
N HIS A 52 -11.52 11.28 -12.21
CA HIS A 52 -12.22 10.33 -11.35
C HIS A 52 -13.15 11.08 -10.39
N ARG A 53 -12.68 12.18 -9.79
CA ARG A 53 -13.50 13.07 -8.98
C ARG A 53 -14.66 13.66 -9.77
N ALA A 54 -14.43 14.11 -11.00
CA ALA A 54 -15.49 14.67 -11.85
C ALA A 54 -16.56 13.64 -12.24
N LEU A 55 -16.16 12.39 -12.49
CA LEU A 55 -17.09 11.33 -12.93
C LEU A 55 -17.80 10.60 -11.79
N ARG A 56 -17.16 10.50 -10.62
CA ARG A 56 -17.65 9.69 -9.49
C ARG A 56 -17.96 10.50 -8.24
N GLY A 57 -17.46 11.73 -8.13
CA GLY A 57 -17.53 12.52 -6.90
C GLY A 57 -16.56 12.05 -5.80
N HIS A 58 -15.75 11.03 -6.06
CA HIS A 58 -14.85 10.45 -5.06
C HIS A 58 -13.59 11.30 -4.84
N ASN A 59 -13.05 11.23 -3.63
CA ASN A 59 -11.77 11.78 -3.25
C ASN A 59 -10.63 10.83 -3.65
N VAL A 60 -9.60 11.38 -4.30
CA VAL A 60 -8.44 10.64 -4.79
C VAL A 60 -7.18 11.34 -4.32
N HIS A 61 -6.31 10.60 -3.64
CA HIS A 61 -4.99 11.06 -3.23
C HIS A 61 -3.94 10.67 -4.26
N VAL A 62 -3.01 11.58 -4.56
CA VAL A 62 -1.84 11.29 -5.41
C VAL A 62 -0.62 11.13 -4.51
N LEU A 63 -0.02 9.94 -4.52
CA LEU A 63 1.03 9.51 -3.61
C LEU A 63 2.30 9.16 -4.39
N ASN A 64 3.47 9.39 -3.78
CA ASN A 64 4.72 8.82 -4.24
C ASN A 64 5.01 7.56 -3.42
N ARG A 65 4.83 6.37 -3.99
CA ARG A 65 4.97 5.09 -3.28
C ARG A 65 6.34 4.50 -3.51
N LEU A 66 6.98 4.10 -2.41
CA LEU A 66 8.19 3.28 -2.37
C LEU A 66 7.83 1.98 -1.65
N THR A 67 7.99 0.84 -2.31
CA THR A 67 7.80 -0.47 -1.70
C THR A 67 9.18 -1.06 -1.38
N MET A 68 9.31 -1.66 -0.21
CA MET A 68 10.56 -2.29 0.23
C MET A 68 10.23 -3.66 0.80
N THR A 69 10.89 -4.69 0.29
CA THR A 69 10.82 -6.04 0.85
C THR A 69 12.10 -6.29 1.66
N PHE A 70 11.96 -6.75 2.89
CA PHE A 70 13.08 -7.15 3.74
C PHE A 70 12.77 -8.46 4.43
N ASN A 71 13.81 -9.28 4.68
CA ASN A 71 13.67 -10.45 5.52
C ASN A 71 13.84 -10.04 6.98
N LEU A 72 12.79 -10.22 7.77
CA LEU A 72 12.76 -9.89 9.20
C LEU A 72 13.73 -10.76 10.02
N TYR A 73 13.98 -12.01 9.60
CA TYR A 73 14.84 -12.94 10.33
C TYR A 73 16.34 -12.76 10.06
N ASP A 74 16.70 -12.17 8.91
CA ASP A 74 18.10 -11.89 8.55
C ASP A 74 18.56 -10.48 8.97
N ASN A 75 17.65 -9.67 9.54
CA ASN A 75 17.91 -8.30 9.95
C ASN A 75 17.53 -8.10 11.42
N PRO A 76 18.41 -8.45 12.38
CA PRO A 76 18.11 -8.33 13.81
C PRO A 76 17.76 -6.89 14.23
N GLY A 77 18.22 -5.90 13.46
CA GLY A 77 17.86 -4.50 13.65
C GLY A 77 16.40 -4.15 13.37
N LEU A 78 15.60 -5.06 12.77
CA LEU A 78 14.18 -4.85 12.48
C LEU A 78 13.25 -5.68 13.38
N GLU A 79 13.79 -6.43 14.35
CA GLU A 79 12.99 -7.22 15.31
C GLU A 79 12.00 -6.36 16.10
N TYR A 80 12.30 -5.08 16.34
CA TYR A 80 11.41 -4.17 17.05
C TYR A 80 10.11 -3.84 16.28
N LEU A 81 10.09 -4.04 14.95
CA LEU A 81 8.88 -3.87 14.13
C LEU A 81 7.93 -5.05 14.25
N LEU A 82 8.40 -6.20 14.74
CA LEU A 82 7.57 -7.38 14.98
C LEU A 82 6.67 -7.27 16.20
N GLY A 83 6.70 -6.14 16.92
CA GLY A 83 5.80 -5.80 18.02
C GLY A 83 5.42 -7.00 18.88
N LEU A 84 6.12 -7.23 19.99
CA LEU A 84 5.68 -8.16 21.03
C LEU A 84 4.21 -7.86 21.41
N GLY A 85 3.27 -8.58 20.79
CA GLY A 85 1.83 -8.50 21.00
C GLY A 85 1.09 -7.55 20.05
N ASP A 86 0.68 -8.02 18.86
CA ASP A 86 -0.72 -7.89 18.36
C ASP A 86 -0.99 -8.73 17.08
N ALA A 87 -0.28 -9.86 16.92
CA ALA A 87 -0.55 -10.81 15.84
C ALA A 87 -1.06 -12.13 16.45
N GLY A 88 -2.34 -12.16 16.80
CA GLY A 88 -3.09 -13.42 16.90
C GLY A 88 -3.29 -14.04 18.29
N ASP A 89 -3.44 -13.25 19.36
CA ASP A 89 -3.90 -13.81 20.65
C ASP A 89 -5.42 -14.05 20.63
N ASN A 90 -5.85 -15.01 19.79
CA ASN A 90 -7.19 -15.61 19.77
C ASN A 90 -7.16 -17.06 19.26
N ILE A 91 -6.04 -17.78 19.41
CA ILE A 91 -6.06 -19.24 19.20
C ILE A 91 -6.38 -19.88 20.55
N GLY A 92 -7.67 -20.15 20.76
CA GLY A 92 -8.17 -20.80 21.94
C GLY A 92 -7.46 -22.13 22.19
N ILE A 93 -6.67 -22.17 23.26
CA ILE A 93 -6.39 -23.41 23.98
C ILE A 93 -7.27 -23.35 25.23
N GLN A 94 -8.49 -23.87 25.09
CA GLN A 94 -9.22 -24.36 26.25
C GLN A 94 -8.40 -25.50 26.87
N ARG A 95 -8.37 -25.46 28.22
CA ARG A 95 -7.67 -26.35 29.14
C ARG A 95 -7.80 -27.85 28.85
#